data_AF-A0A0S8IQ05-F1
#
_entry.id   AF-A0A0S8IQ05-F1
#
_cell.length_a   1.000
_cell.length_b   1.000
_cell.length_c   1.000
_cell.angle_alpha   90.00
_cell.angle_beta   90.00
_cell.angle_gamma   90.00
#
_symmetry.space_group_name_H-M   'P 1'
#
loop_
_entity.id
_entity.type
_entity.pdbx_description
1 polymer ?
#
loop_
_entity_poly.entity_id
_entity_poly.type
_entity_poly.pdbx_seq_one_letter_code
_entity_poly.pdbx_strand_id
1 'polypeptide(L)'
;VGDMDVENARLFYQAKVRTEGVEGQVFLEMWCHFPGKGEFFSRDLQTPLTGTTGWTTEETFFLLRKGENPDNVRLNLVIDGKGTAWIDDIHLLKDPLQ
;
A
#
# COMPACT_ATOMS: atom_id res chain seq x y z
N VAL A 1 -5.65 -19.97 1.66
CA VAL A 1 -4.54 -19.26 1.00
C VAL A 1 -4.90 -19.21 -0.47
N GLY A 2 -5.11 -18.01 -1.01
CA GLY A 2 -5.87 -17.78 -2.24
C GLY A 2 -4.97 -17.71 -3.47
N ASP A 3 -5.43 -18.29 -4.57
CA ASP A 3 -4.77 -18.22 -5.87
C ASP A 3 -5.14 -16.88 -6.53
N MET A 4 -4.40 -15.81 -6.23
CA MET A 4 -4.65 -14.50 -6.84
C MET A 4 -4.03 -14.47 -8.23
N ASP A 5 -4.86 -14.40 -9.28
CA ASP A 5 -4.41 -14.21 -10.66
C ASP A 5 -4.19 -12.71 -10.96
N VAL A 6 -3.03 -12.20 -10.52
CA VAL A 6 -2.67 -10.78 -10.58
C VAL A 6 -1.32 -10.52 -11.25
N GLU A 7 -0.70 -11.55 -11.84
CA GLU A 7 0.54 -11.42 -12.60
C GLU A 7 0.41 -10.49 -13.82
N ASN A 8 1.55 -10.05 -14.33
CA ASN A 8 1.65 -9.12 -15.47
C ASN A 8 0.78 -7.86 -15.29
N ALA A 9 0.77 -7.33 -14.07
CA ALA A 9 -0.03 -6.18 -13.69
C ALA A 9 0.72 -5.31 -12.67
N ARG A 10 0.29 -4.05 -12.58
CA ARG A 10 0.50 -3.22 -11.41
C ARG A 10 -0.67 -3.47 -10.45
N LEU A 11 -0.36 -4.00 -9.28
CA LEU A 11 -1.30 -4.12 -8.18
C LEU A 11 -1.10 -2.91 -7.27
N PHE A 12 -2.15 -2.20 -6.89
CA PHE A 12 -2.02 -1.02 -6.03
C PHE A 12 -3.14 -0.94 -5.00
N TYR A 13 -2.78 -0.50 -3.80
CA TYR A 13 -3.74 -0.03 -2.82
C TYR A 13 -3.94 1.47 -3.03
N GLN A 14 -5.20 1.87 -2.99
CA GLN A 14 -5.62 3.26 -2.89
C GLN A 14 -6.45 3.40 -1.62
N ALA A 15 -6.22 4.44 -0.82
CA ALA A 15 -7.03 4.74 0.34
C ALA A 15 -7.12 6.24 0.60
N LYS A 16 -8.16 6.67 1.32
CA LYS A 16 -8.23 8.01 1.91
C LYS A 16 -7.53 8.01 3.25
N VAL A 17 -6.58 8.91 3.44
CA VAL A 17 -5.84 9.09 4.70
C VAL A 17 -6.01 10.50 5.21
N ARG A 18 -6.22 10.64 6.51
CA ARG A 18 -6.25 11.92 7.22
C ARG A 18 -5.28 11.85 8.38
N THR A 19 -4.57 12.94 8.67
CA THR A 19 -3.67 13.03 9.84
C THR A 19 -4.05 14.16 10.79
N GLU A 20 -3.72 14.00 12.07
CA GLU A 20 -3.81 15.06 13.08
C GLU A 20 -2.55 15.04 13.95
N GLY A 21 -1.86 16.19 13.99
CA GLY A 21 -0.73 16.42 14.86
C GLY A 21 0.44 15.45 14.64
N VAL A 22 0.66 15.01 13.40
CA VAL A 22 1.75 14.08 13.09
C VAL A 22 3.10 14.79 13.19
N GLU A 23 3.92 14.35 14.13
CA GLU A 23 5.34 14.66 14.27
C GLU A 23 6.14 13.52 13.65
N GLY A 24 6.30 13.56 12.32
CA GLY A 24 6.90 12.47 11.55
C GLY A 24 6.24 12.28 10.19
N GLN A 25 6.17 11.02 9.73
CA GLN A 25 5.61 10.67 8.42
C GLN A 25 4.51 9.61 8.53
N VAL A 26 3.48 9.75 7.68
CA VAL A 26 2.42 8.76 7.50
C VAL A 26 2.36 8.37 6.02
N PHE A 27 2.33 7.06 5.75
CA PHE A 27 2.28 6.53 4.39
C PHE A 27 1.68 5.13 4.35
N LEU A 28 1.23 4.72 3.16
CA LEU A 28 0.78 3.35 2.90
C LEU A 28 1.97 2.42 2.63
N GLU A 29 1.90 1.21 3.16
CA GLU A 29 2.84 0.14 2.90
C GLU A 29 2.08 -1.13 2.47
N MET A 30 2.50 -1.71 1.36
CA MET A 30 1.94 -2.97 0.83
C MET A 30 2.96 -4.09 1.03
N TRP A 31 2.53 -5.20 1.60
CA TRP A 31 3.29 -6.45 1.65
C TRP A 31 2.66 -7.51 0.76
N CYS A 32 3.48 -8.18 -0.04
CA CYS A 32 3.10 -9.28 -0.91
C CYS A 32 3.88 -10.53 -0.48
N HIS A 33 3.18 -11.59 -0.07
CA HIS A 33 3.78 -12.90 0.14
C HIS A 33 3.66 -13.74 -1.13
N PHE A 34 4.76 -14.36 -1.54
CA PHE A 34 4.83 -15.23 -2.71
C PHE A 34 5.23 -16.65 -2.27
N PRO A 35 4.45 -17.68 -2.65
CA PRO A 35 4.76 -19.07 -2.36
C PRO A 35 6.21 -19.43 -2.74
N GLY A 36 6.97 -19.93 -1.76
CA GLY A 36 8.36 -20.35 -1.95
C GLY A 36 9.40 -19.24 -2.15
N LYS A 37 9.00 -17.96 -2.18
CA LYS A 37 9.90 -16.80 -2.30
C LYS A 37 9.91 -15.91 -1.05
N GLY A 38 8.87 -15.97 -0.22
CA GLY A 38 8.75 -15.17 1.00
C GLY A 38 7.99 -13.87 0.78
N GLU A 39 8.22 -12.89 1.66
CA GLU A 39 7.50 -11.60 1.63
C GLU A 39 8.37 -10.47 1.07
N PHE A 40 7.74 -9.61 0.27
CA PHE A 40 8.33 -8.39 -0.26
C PHE A 40 7.39 -7.22 0.03
N PHE A 41 7.91 -6.00 0.10
CA PHE A 41 7.09 -4.83 0.41
C PHE A 41 7.36 -3.65 -0.53
N SER A 42 6.36 -2.77 -0.62
CA SER A 42 6.43 -1.48 -1.29
C SER A 42 5.92 -0.39 -0.36
N ARG A 43 6.58 0.78 -0.39
CA ARG A 43 6.24 1.96 0.41
C ARG A 43 6.21 3.16 -0.52
N ASP A 44 5.18 3.99 -0.41
CA ASP A 44 5.23 5.30 -1.05
C ASP A 44 5.86 6.32 -0.11
N LEU A 45 7.16 6.56 -0.32
CA LEU A 45 7.94 7.54 0.44
C LEU A 45 8.13 8.86 -0.32
N GLN A 46 7.53 9.02 -1.52
CA GLN A 46 7.70 10.24 -2.30
C GLN A 46 6.84 11.39 -1.76
N THR A 47 5.63 11.09 -1.29
CA THR A 47 4.68 12.10 -0.80
C THR A 47 4.07 11.73 0.56
N PRO A 48 4.87 11.43 1.60
CA PRO A 48 4.32 11.08 2.91
C PRO A 48 3.55 12.26 3.52
N LEU A 49 2.46 11.94 4.21
CA LEU A 49 1.70 12.93 4.97
C LEU A 49 2.41 13.27 6.28
N THR A 50 2.34 14.54 6.68
CA THR A 50 2.92 15.05 7.93
C THR A 50 2.02 16.14 8.52
N GLY A 51 2.15 16.43 9.81
CA GLY A 51 1.32 17.40 10.51
C GLY A 51 -0.17 17.02 10.51
N THR A 52 -1.04 18.02 10.33
CA THR A 52 -2.49 17.85 10.23
C THR A 52 -2.93 18.04 8.80
N THR A 53 -3.64 17.06 8.25
CA THR A 53 -4.16 17.09 6.87
C THR A 53 -5.67 16.81 6.87
N GLY A 54 -6.33 17.18 5.76
CA GLY A 54 -7.66 16.68 5.44
C GLY A 54 -7.60 15.25 4.91
N TRP A 55 -8.73 14.72 4.45
CA TRP A 55 -8.76 13.46 3.72
C TRP A 55 -8.06 13.59 2.36
N THR A 56 -6.93 12.92 2.20
CA THR A 56 -6.11 12.89 0.98
C THR A 56 -6.10 11.47 0.42
N THR A 57 -6.06 11.32 -0.92
CA THR A 57 -5.86 10.00 -1.54
C THR A 57 -4.39 9.66 -1.53
N GLU A 58 -4.04 8.54 -0.91
CA GLU A 58 -2.69 7.96 -0.91
C GLU A 58 -2.71 6.63 -1.66
N GLU A 59 -1.61 6.29 -2.31
CA GLU A 59 -1.46 5.05 -3.06
C GLU A 59 -0.10 4.39 -2.78
N THR A 60 -0.06 3.06 -2.90
CA THR A 60 1.21 2.33 -2.98
C THR A 60 1.00 1.14 -3.92
N PHE A 61 2.02 0.81 -4.71
CA PHE A 61 1.91 -0.20 -5.74
C PHE A 61 3.04 -1.22 -5.73
N PHE A 62 2.74 -2.39 -6.25
CA PHE A 62 3.67 -3.47 -6.52
C PHE A 62 3.60 -3.82 -8.00
N LEU A 63 4.76 -3.88 -8.65
CA LEU A 63 4.84 -4.32 -10.05
C LEU A 63 4.99 -5.84 -10.08
N LEU A 64 4.03 -6.54 -10.66
CA LEU A 64 4.02 -7.99 -10.79
C LEU A 64 4.32 -8.36 -12.24
N ARG A 65 5.43 -9.07 -12.47
CA ARG A 65 5.78 -9.59 -13.78
C ARG A 65 4.99 -10.86 -14.07
N LYS A 66 5.09 -11.34 -15.30
CA LYS A 66 4.57 -12.66 -15.66
C LYS A 66 5.20 -13.75 -14.77
N GLY A 67 4.37 -14.62 -14.21
CA GLY A 67 4.71 -15.67 -13.25
C GLY A 67 4.82 -15.20 -11.79
N GLU A 68 4.47 -13.95 -11.48
CA GLU A 68 4.50 -13.41 -10.12
C GLU A 68 3.08 -13.21 -9.59
N ASN A 69 2.58 -14.22 -8.88
CA ASN A 69 1.29 -14.18 -8.19
C ASN A 69 1.53 -14.30 -6.67
N PRO A 70 1.29 -13.24 -5.88
CA PRO A 70 1.27 -13.35 -4.44
C PRO A 70 0.02 -14.11 -3.98
N ASP A 71 0.12 -14.86 -2.89
CA ASP A 71 -1.01 -15.61 -2.31
C ASP A 71 -1.68 -14.86 -1.11
N ASN A 72 -1.06 -13.76 -0.70
CA ASN A 72 -1.51 -12.85 0.34
C ASN A 72 -0.94 -11.45 0.09
N VAL A 73 -1.81 -10.44 0.20
CA VAL A 73 -1.46 -9.02 0.07
C VAL A 73 -2.00 -8.29 1.30
N ARG A 74 -1.12 -7.58 2.01
CA ARG A 74 -1.45 -6.83 3.23
C ARG A 74 -1.22 -5.35 3.04
N LEU A 75 -2.17 -4.55 3.51
CA LEU A 75 -2.04 -3.10 3.64
C LEU A 75 -1.69 -2.74 5.08
N ASN A 76 -0.67 -1.89 5.25
CA ASN A 76 -0.36 -1.21 6.49
C ASN A 76 -0.52 0.31 6.29
N LEU A 77 -1.05 0.99 7.31
CA LEU A 77 -0.88 2.43 7.48
C LEU A 77 0.26 2.63 8.48
N VAL A 78 1.39 3.15 8.01
CA VAL A 78 2.57 3.35 8.85
C VAL A 78 2.55 4.77 9.40
N ILE A 79 2.81 4.92 10.70
CA ILE A 79 3.08 6.20 11.35
C ILE A 79 4.51 6.11 11.92
N ASP A 80 5.45 6.78 11.27
CA ASP A 80 6.81 6.94 11.79
C ASP A 80 6.88 8.23 12.60
N GLY A 81 6.58 8.13 13.89
CA GLY A 81 6.55 9.26 14.81
C GLY A 81 5.36 9.23 15.77
N LYS A 82 4.90 10.41 16.19
CA LYS A 82 3.73 10.58 17.06
C LYS A 82 2.60 11.27 16.30
N GLY A 83 1.36 11.04 16.71
CA GLY A 83 0.18 11.66 16.14
C GLY A 83 -0.95 10.66 15.92
N THR A 84 -2.00 11.09 15.24
CA THR A 84 -3.12 10.22 14.86
C THR A 84 -3.29 10.22 13.35
N ALA A 85 -3.56 9.05 12.79
CA ALA A 85 -3.97 8.91 11.40
C ALA A 85 -5.24 8.06 11.31
N TRP A 86 -6.11 8.41 10.37
CA TRP A 86 -7.28 7.64 9.99
C TRP A 86 -7.16 7.21 8.56
N ILE A 87 -7.73 6.05 8.25
CA ILE A 87 -7.82 5.50 6.91
C ILE A 87 -9.26 5.11 6.61
N ASP A 88 -9.70 5.36 5.38
CA ASP A 88 -11.02 5.01 4.87
C ASP A 88 -10.95 4.74 3.36
N ASP A 89 -12.06 4.27 2.76
CA ASP A 89 -12.23 4.10 1.30
C ASP A 89 -11.11 3.26 0.66
N ILE A 90 -10.81 2.11 1.28
CA ILE A 90 -9.69 1.24 0.90
C ILE A 90 -10.06 0.37 -0.31
N HIS A 91 -9.29 0.50 -1.38
CA HIS A 91 -9.42 -0.29 -2.60
C HIS A 91 -8.13 -1.02 -2.93
N LEU A 92 -8.25 -2.30 -3.31
CA LEU A 92 -7.19 -3.05 -3.97
C LEU A 92 -7.51 -3.14 -5.46
N LEU A 93 -6.65 -2.56 -6.29
CA LEU A 93 -6.89 -2.36 -7.71
C LEU A 93 -5.78 -3.03 -8.54
N LYS A 94 -6.15 -3.52 -9.73
CA LYS A 94 -5.25 -4.17 -10.69
C LYS A 94 -5.28 -3.38 -12.00
N ASP A 95 -4.11 -3.04 -12.52
CA ASP A 95 -3.91 -2.38 -13.80
C ASP A 95 -2.94 -3.22 -14.67
N PRO A 96 -3.38 -3.81 -15.79
CA PRO A 96 -2.53 -4.66 -16.63
C PRO A 96 -1.29 -3.93 -17.16
N LEU A 97 -0.16 -4.63 -17.22
CA LEU A 97 1.02 -4.12 -17.93
C LEU A 97 0.82 -4.30 -19.43
N GLN A 98 0.98 -3.22 -20.20
CA GLN A 98 0.95 -3.23 -21.66
C GLN A 98 2.15 -3.97 -22.26
#